data_AF-A0A4Y2E1A5-F1
#
_entry.id   AF-A0A4Y2E1A5-F1
#
_cell.length_a   1.000
_cell.length_b   1.000
_cell.length_c   1.000
_cell.angle_alpha   90.00
_cell.angle_beta   90.00
_cell.angle_gamma   90.00
#
_symmetry.space_group_name_H-M   'P 1'
#
loop_
_entity.id
_entity.type
_entity.pdbx_description
1 polymer ?
#
loop_
_entity_poly.entity_id
_entity_poly.type
_entity_poly.pdbx_seq_one_letter_code
_entity_poly.pdbx_strand_id
1 'polypeptide(L)'
;MLTIPASLMWSRRKIKETFNVSDYSVRKAQKLFKDQGFLAEPARRNGKQLSPDIIELVKKFYQLDEQSRILPGMKDVAKFEDYDEEDIVEYNQWVSTDRTEMIRCSTSVGELIEKLVEKLNKLIPHSYIAKSQSSFFKNLKGTASSNTAVVLMDFSENYAFTI
;
A
#
# COMPACT_ATOMS: atom_id res chain seq x y z
N MET A 1 13.96 22.51 -5.38
CA MET A 1 14.78 23.50 -6.09
C MET A 1 14.92 24.70 -5.17
N LEU A 2 16.08 24.94 -4.56
CA LEU A 2 16.28 26.07 -3.64
C LEU A 2 16.41 27.35 -4.46
N THR A 3 15.34 28.13 -4.56
CA THR A 3 15.38 29.48 -5.12
C THR A 3 15.78 30.43 -4.01
N ILE A 4 17.06 30.78 -3.87
CA ILE A 4 17.50 31.77 -2.87
C ILE A 4 17.00 33.14 -3.34
N PRO A 5 16.19 33.88 -2.54
CA PRO A 5 15.48 35.08 -3.01
C PRO A 5 16.43 36.19 -3.49
N ALA A 6 17.63 36.27 -2.90
CA ALA A 6 18.67 37.22 -3.31
C ALA A 6 19.17 37.00 -4.76
N SER A 7 19.14 35.75 -5.26
CA SER A 7 19.58 35.44 -6.62
C SER A 7 18.63 35.95 -7.70
N LEU A 8 17.33 36.11 -7.39
CA LEU A 8 16.32 36.58 -8.34
C LEU A 8 16.42 38.09 -8.64
N MET A 9 17.12 38.84 -7.77
CA MET A 9 17.45 40.27 -7.95
C MET A 9 18.70 40.50 -8.81
N TRP A 10 19.44 39.45 -9.17
CA TRP A 10 20.60 39.56 -10.05
C TRP A 10 20.21 39.69 -11.52
N SER A 11 21.17 40.15 -12.33
CA SER A 11 21.01 40.12 -13.79
C SER A 11 20.88 38.67 -14.28
N ARG A 12 20.10 38.45 -15.34
CA ARG A 12 19.87 37.10 -15.90
C ARG A 12 21.17 36.38 -16.23
N ARG A 13 22.15 37.13 -16.77
CA ARG A 13 23.49 36.62 -17.09
C ARG A 13 24.20 36.08 -15.86
N LYS A 14 24.21 36.84 -14.75
CA LYS A 14 24.84 36.42 -13.49
C LYS A 14 24.18 35.16 -12.92
N ILE A 15 22.85 35.06 -12.97
CA ILE A 15 22.12 33.86 -12.51
C ILE A 15 22.45 32.67 -13.41
N LYS A 16 22.43 32.86 -14.73
CA LYS A 16 22.72 31.84 -15.73
C LYS A 16 24.11 31.24 -15.51
N GLU A 17 25.12 32.09 -15.34
CA GLU A 17 26.53 31.69 -15.14
C GLU A 17 26.72 31.05 -13.76
N THR A 18 26.14 31.63 -12.70
CA THR A 18 26.33 31.13 -11.31
C THR A 18 25.67 29.78 -11.07
N PHE A 19 24.45 29.58 -11.59
CA PHE A 19 23.68 28.34 -11.39
C PHE A 19 23.79 27.37 -12.56
N ASN A 20 24.54 27.72 -13.61
CA ASN A 20 24.72 26.94 -14.83
C ASN A 20 23.39 26.44 -15.45
N VAL A 21 22.42 27.34 -15.58
CA VAL A 21 21.06 27.05 -16.09
C VAL A 21 20.81 27.72 -17.45
N SER A 22 19.75 27.31 -18.15
CA SER A 22 19.33 27.98 -19.39
C SER A 22 18.74 29.37 -19.14
N ASP A 23 18.85 30.29 -20.11
CA ASP A 23 18.20 31.61 -20.04
C ASP A 23 16.67 31.50 -19.88
N TYR A 24 16.08 30.48 -20.50
CA TYR A 24 14.65 30.17 -20.37
C TYR A 24 14.26 29.86 -18.92
N SER A 25 15.05 29.04 -18.22
CA SER A 25 14.81 28.69 -16.81
C SER A 25 14.87 29.93 -15.92
N VAL A 26 15.87 30.81 -16.14
CA VAL A 26 16.01 32.07 -15.40
C VAL A 26 14.81 32.98 -15.63
N ARG A 27 14.36 33.13 -16.88
CA ARG A 27 13.16 33.92 -17.23
C ARG A 27 11.90 33.39 -16.56
N LYS A 28 11.69 32.07 -16.61
CA LYS A 28 10.54 31.40 -15.96
C LYS A 28 10.57 31.59 -14.44
N ALA A 29 11.72 31.42 -13.80
CA ALA A 29 11.87 31.59 -12.34
C ALA A 29 11.63 33.04 -11.90
N GLN A 30 12.20 34.03 -12.61
CA GLN A 30 11.94 35.45 -12.34
C GLN A 30 10.47 35.84 -12.55
N LYS A 31 9.83 35.31 -13.60
CA LYS A 31 8.39 35.53 -13.83
C LYS A 31 7.56 34.93 -12.69
N LEU A 32 7.83 33.67 -12.33
CA LEU A 32 7.12 32.97 -11.26
C LEU A 32 7.25 33.70 -9.91
N PHE A 33 8.44 34.21 -9.59
CA PHE A 33 8.67 35.01 -8.38
C PHE A 33 7.91 36.36 -8.40
N LYS A 34 7.83 37.03 -9.55
CA LYS A 34 7.04 38.27 -9.68
C LYS A 34 5.54 38.02 -9.51
N ASP A 35 5.05 36.90 -10.05
CA ASP A 35 3.63 36.60 -10.07
C ASP A 35 3.13 36.03 -8.72
N GLN A 36 3.94 35.20 -8.04
CA GLN A 36 3.52 34.42 -6.86
C GLN A 36 4.41 34.61 -5.62
N GLY A 37 5.49 35.40 -5.72
CA GLY A 37 6.36 35.71 -4.60
C GLY A 37 7.40 34.65 -4.27
N PHE A 38 7.95 34.76 -3.06
CA PHE A 38 8.99 33.87 -2.56
C PHE A 38 8.44 32.45 -2.32
N LEU A 39 9.20 31.42 -2.73
CA LEU A 39 8.80 30.00 -2.67
C LEU A 39 7.63 29.61 -3.58
N ALA A 40 7.33 30.41 -4.61
CA ALA A 40 6.33 30.06 -5.61
C ALA A 40 6.62 28.71 -6.31
N GLU A 41 5.62 27.83 -6.33
CA GLU A 41 5.69 26.56 -7.02
C GLU A 41 5.13 26.67 -8.45
N PRO A 42 5.80 26.07 -9.45
CA PRO A 42 5.24 26.03 -10.79
C PRO A 42 3.93 25.23 -10.76
N ALA A 43 2.89 25.75 -11.41
CA ALA A 43 1.61 25.08 -11.53
C ALA A 43 1.82 23.63 -12.03
N ARG A 44 1.16 22.68 -11.35
CA ARG A 44 1.18 21.27 -11.75
C ARG A 44 0.64 21.19 -13.18
N ARG A 45 1.40 20.54 -14.06
CA ARG A 45 0.90 20.20 -15.39
C ARG A 45 -0.09 19.05 -15.21
N ASN A 46 -1.36 19.37 -15.07
CA ASN A 46 -2.39 18.36 -15.22
C ASN A 46 -2.32 17.90 -16.68
N GLY A 47 -2.02 16.62 -16.90
CA GLY A 47 -2.10 16.02 -18.23
C GLY A 47 -3.53 16.14 -18.79
N LYS A 48 -3.74 15.68 -20.03
CA LYS A 48 -5.10 15.55 -20.56
C LYS A 48 -5.91 14.65 -19.62
N GLN A 49 -6.88 15.24 -18.91
CA GLN A 49 -7.84 14.46 -18.14
C GLN A 49 -8.73 13.71 -19.13
N LEU A 50 -9.03 12.44 -18.83
CA LEU A 50 -10.01 11.69 -19.61
C LEU A 50 -11.37 12.39 -19.54
N SER A 51 -12.12 12.37 -20.63
CA SER A 51 -13.49 12.89 -20.59
C SER A 51 -14.34 12.06 -19.63
N PRO A 52 -15.32 12.69 -18.96
CA PRO A 52 -16.27 11.98 -18.10
C PRO A 52 -16.94 10.80 -18.83
N ASP A 53 -17.28 11.00 -20.10
CA ASP A 53 -17.93 9.99 -20.95
C ASP A 53 -17.06 8.74 -21.16
N ILE A 54 -15.74 8.92 -21.33
CA ILE A 54 -14.82 7.77 -21.48
C ILE A 54 -14.71 7.02 -20.15
N ILE A 55 -14.68 7.74 -19.02
CA ILE A 55 -14.64 7.11 -17.70
C ILE A 55 -15.90 6.28 -17.47
N GLU A 56 -17.06 6.81 -17.84
CA GLU A 56 -18.34 6.10 -17.73
C GLU A 56 -18.43 4.90 -18.67
N LEU A 57 -17.96 5.04 -19.91
CA LEU A 57 -17.88 3.93 -20.86
C LEU A 57 -16.98 2.80 -20.34
N VAL A 58 -15.82 3.14 -19.78
CA VAL A 58 -14.89 2.17 -19.19
C VAL A 58 -15.53 1.48 -17.98
N LYS A 59 -16.20 2.22 -17.09
CA LYS A 59 -16.93 1.64 -15.96
C LYS A 59 -18.01 0.66 -16.44
N LYS A 60 -18.80 1.07 -17.43
CA LYS A 60 -19.87 0.25 -18.02
C LYS A 60 -19.32 -1.01 -18.66
N PHE A 61 -18.20 -0.92 -19.39
CA PHE A 61 -17.54 -2.07 -20.00
C PHE A 61 -17.14 -3.13 -18.96
N TYR A 62 -16.59 -2.71 -17.81
CA TYR A 62 -16.21 -3.65 -16.75
C TYR A 62 -17.38 -4.18 -15.90
N GLN A 63 -18.57 -3.58 -16.02
CA GLN A 63 -19.80 -4.03 -15.36
C GLN A 63 -20.68 -4.91 -16.26
N LEU A 64 -20.38 -5.01 -17.56
CA LEU A 64 -21.10 -5.84 -18.50
C LEU A 64 -20.53 -7.28 -18.47
N ASP A 65 -21.22 -8.14 -17.73
CA ASP A 65 -20.89 -9.57 -17.55
C ASP A 65 -20.75 -10.35 -18.87
N GLU A 66 -21.37 -9.87 -19.95
CA GLU A 66 -21.29 -10.52 -21.28
C GLU A 66 -19.97 -10.26 -22.01
N GLN A 67 -19.26 -9.17 -21.72
CA GLN A 67 -18.11 -8.72 -22.52
C GLN A 67 -16.78 -8.73 -21.77
N SER A 68 -16.80 -8.60 -20.44
CA SER A 68 -15.58 -8.61 -19.63
C SER A 68 -15.68 -9.70 -18.57
N ARG A 69 -14.65 -10.55 -18.47
CA ARG A 69 -14.49 -11.37 -17.26
C ARG A 69 -14.26 -10.42 -16.09
N ILE A 70 -15.16 -10.44 -15.10
CA ILE A 70 -15.01 -9.70 -13.85
C ILE A 70 -13.61 -10.00 -13.29
N LEU A 71 -12.85 -8.96 -12.94
CA LEU A 71 -11.55 -9.11 -12.29
C LEU A 71 -11.71 -9.92 -10.99
N PRO A 72 -10.88 -10.95 -10.75
CA PRO A 72 -10.84 -11.63 -9.46
C PRO A 72 -10.64 -10.59 -8.34
N GLY A 73 -11.45 -10.62 -7.27
CA GLY A 73 -11.39 -9.61 -6.21
C GLY A 73 -12.43 -8.49 -6.30
N MET A 74 -13.03 -8.23 -7.46
CA MET A 74 -13.98 -7.11 -7.62
C MET A 74 -15.38 -7.44 -7.08
N LYS A 75 -15.76 -8.73 -7.04
CA LYS A 75 -16.94 -9.24 -6.30
C LYS A 75 -16.68 -9.41 -4.79
N ASP A 76 -15.41 -9.55 -4.39
CA ASP A 76 -15.03 -9.77 -2.99
C ASP A 76 -15.10 -8.47 -2.16
N VAL A 77 -15.14 -7.32 -2.84
CA VAL A 77 -15.58 -6.05 -2.25
C VAL A 77 -17.09 -5.94 -2.43
N ALA A 78 -17.83 -6.91 -1.89
CA ALA A 78 -19.19 -6.63 -1.49
C ALA A 78 -19.09 -5.52 -0.45
N LYS A 79 -19.51 -4.30 -0.80
CA LYS A 79 -19.76 -3.28 0.20
C LYS A 79 -20.78 -3.89 1.17
N PHE A 80 -20.37 -4.12 2.42
CA PHE A 80 -21.24 -4.57 3.50
C PHE A 80 -22.20 -3.45 3.89
N GLU A 81 -23.00 -2.95 2.95
CA GLU A 81 -23.93 -1.83 3.17
C GLU A 81 -25.30 -2.31 3.69
N ASP A 82 -25.54 -3.64 3.77
CA ASP A 82 -26.83 -4.24 4.13
C ASP A 82 -26.82 -5.07 5.44
N TYR A 83 -25.75 -5.03 6.24
CA TYR A 83 -25.69 -5.79 7.51
C TYR A 83 -25.82 -4.85 8.70
N ASP A 84 -26.71 -5.19 9.63
CA ASP A 84 -26.80 -4.52 10.92
C ASP A 84 -25.67 -5.02 11.82
N GLU A 85 -24.99 -4.13 12.54
CA GLU A 85 -23.96 -4.53 13.51
C GLU A 85 -24.54 -5.41 14.62
N GLU A 86 -25.85 -5.29 14.87
CA GLU A 86 -26.62 -6.10 15.83
C GLU A 86 -27.03 -7.48 15.28
N ASP A 87 -26.89 -7.74 13.97
CA ASP A 87 -27.27 -9.02 13.37
C ASP A 87 -26.46 -10.16 14.00
N ILE A 88 -27.13 -11.28 14.28
CA ILE A 88 -26.51 -12.43 14.94
C ILE A 88 -25.94 -13.37 13.88
N VAL A 89 -24.66 -13.71 14.02
CA VAL A 89 -23.94 -14.67 13.18
C VAL A 89 -23.50 -15.87 14.00
N GLU A 90 -23.77 -17.06 13.45
CA GLU A 90 -23.31 -18.32 14.01
C GLU A 90 -22.09 -18.84 13.25
N TYR A 91 -21.03 -19.18 13.98
CA TYR A 91 -19.79 -19.67 13.39
C TYR A 91 -19.09 -20.68 14.31
N ASN A 92 -18.22 -21.50 13.74
CA ASN A 92 -17.42 -22.45 14.52
C ASN A 92 -16.02 -21.89 14.78
N GLN A 93 -15.53 -22.06 16.00
CA GLN A 93 -14.21 -21.60 16.41
C GLN A 93 -13.47 -22.68 17.22
N TRP A 94 -12.17 -22.83 16.98
CA TRP A 94 -11.28 -23.64 17.81
C TRP A 94 -10.97 -22.93 19.13
N VAL A 95 -11.12 -23.65 20.24
CA VAL A 95 -10.86 -23.16 21.62
C VAL A 95 -9.36 -23.06 21.89
N SER A 96 -8.56 -23.95 21.29
CA SER A 96 -7.10 -24.02 21.46
C SER A 96 -6.38 -24.16 20.11
N THR A 97 -5.09 -23.82 20.11
CA THR A 97 -4.17 -24.01 18.97
C THR A 97 -3.98 -25.48 18.60
N ASP A 98 -4.23 -26.37 19.56
CA ASP A 98 -4.04 -27.83 19.42
C ASP A 98 -5.21 -28.50 18.69
N ARG A 99 -6.20 -27.69 18.23
CA ARG A 99 -7.37 -28.15 17.45
C ARG A 99 -8.15 -29.25 18.16
N THR A 100 -8.10 -29.29 19.48
CA THR A 100 -8.71 -30.36 20.27
C THR A 100 -10.20 -30.16 20.46
N GLU A 101 -10.67 -28.91 20.53
CA GLU A 101 -12.08 -28.59 20.75
C GLU A 101 -12.56 -27.47 19.83
N MET A 102 -13.64 -27.74 19.09
CA MET A 102 -14.35 -26.77 18.26
C MET A 102 -15.69 -26.45 18.91
N ILE A 103 -15.95 -25.17 19.15
CA ILE A 103 -17.20 -24.68 19.70
C ILE A 103 -18.00 -23.93 18.65
N ARG A 104 -19.33 -24.01 18.74
CA ARG A 104 -20.24 -23.16 17.98
C ARG A 104 -20.47 -21.89 18.79
N CYS A 105 -20.16 -20.76 18.18
CA CYS A 105 -20.37 -19.43 18.72
C CYS A 105 -21.54 -18.77 18.02
N SER A 106 -22.27 -17.94 18.74
CA SER A 106 -23.29 -17.05 18.22
C SER A 106 -22.98 -15.66 18.77
N THR A 107 -22.58 -14.72 17.90
CA THR A 107 -22.22 -13.34 18.29
C THR A 107 -22.83 -12.36 17.31
N SER A 108 -22.83 -11.07 17.65
CA SER A 108 -23.21 -10.05 16.66
C SER A 108 -22.16 -9.93 15.55
N VAL A 109 -22.55 -9.34 14.41
CA VAL A 109 -21.65 -9.00 13.30
C VAL A 109 -20.53 -8.09 13.80
N GLY A 110 -20.85 -7.05 14.58
CA GLY A 110 -19.86 -6.14 15.13
C GLY A 110 -18.79 -6.85 15.97
N GLU A 111 -19.23 -7.71 16.90
CA GLU A 111 -18.30 -8.48 17.74
C GLU A 111 -17.44 -9.47 16.94
N LEU A 112 -18.02 -10.07 15.89
CA LEU A 112 -17.28 -10.97 15.01
C LEU A 112 -16.17 -10.24 14.26
N ILE A 113 -16.47 -9.04 13.74
CA ILE A 113 -15.49 -8.21 13.03
C ILE A 113 -14.34 -7.82 13.96
N GLU A 114 -14.63 -7.38 15.19
CA GLU A 114 -13.60 -7.02 16.17
C GLU A 114 -12.69 -8.22 16.49
N LYS A 115 -13.26 -9.39 16.79
CA LYS A 115 -12.51 -10.64 17.06
C LYS A 115 -11.68 -11.07 15.86
N LEU A 116 -12.20 -10.92 14.64
CA LEU A 116 -11.50 -11.24 13.40
C LEU A 116 -10.29 -10.30 13.22
N VAL A 117 -10.48 -8.99 13.38
CA VAL A 117 -9.43 -7.98 13.26
C VAL A 117 -8.33 -8.22 14.29
N GLU A 118 -8.68 -8.53 15.53
CA GLU A 118 -7.70 -8.84 16.59
C GLU A 118 -6.82 -10.05 16.20
N LYS A 119 -7.44 -11.13 15.73
CA LYS A 119 -6.71 -12.33 15.28
C LYS A 119 -5.89 -12.07 14.03
N LEU A 120 -6.39 -11.27 13.10
CA LEU A 120 -5.67 -10.92 11.88
C LEU A 120 -4.44 -10.07 12.20
N ASN A 121 -4.54 -9.12 13.13
CA ASN A 121 -3.41 -8.33 13.60
C ASN A 121 -2.30 -9.20 14.22
N LYS A 122 -2.66 -10.30 14.88
CA LYS A 122 -1.69 -11.30 15.36
C LYS A 122 -1.11 -12.13 14.20
N LEU A 123 -1.91 -12.50 13.21
CA LEU A 123 -1.50 -13.36 12.09
C LEU A 123 -0.64 -12.64 11.04
N ILE A 124 -0.89 -11.36 10.77
CA ILE A 124 -0.20 -10.58 9.73
C ILE A 124 1.32 -10.60 9.93
N PRO A 125 1.87 -10.28 11.13
CA PRO A 125 3.31 -10.36 11.38
C PRO A 125 3.88 -11.75 11.12
N HIS A 126 3.22 -12.81 11.61
CA HIS A 126 3.66 -14.19 11.38
C HIS A 126 3.68 -14.53 9.88
N SER A 127 2.63 -14.17 9.14
CA SER A 127 2.55 -14.40 7.69
C SER A 127 3.65 -13.64 6.93
N TYR A 128 3.89 -12.39 7.29
CA TYR A 128 4.92 -11.57 6.70
C TYR A 128 6.32 -12.13 6.97
N ILE A 129 6.62 -12.48 8.23
CA ILE A 129 7.91 -13.03 8.64
C ILE A 129 8.15 -14.36 7.92
N ALA A 130 7.18 -15.28 7.93
CA ALA A 130 7.30 -16.58 7.26
C ALA A 130 7.57 -16.43 5.76
N LYS A 131 6.86 -15.53 5.07
CA LYS A 131 7.09 -15.24 3.64
C LYS A 131 8.46 -14.63 3.39
N SER A 132 8.86 -13.66 4.22
CA SER A 132 10.15 -12.98 4.10
C SER A 132 11.31 -13.94 4.33
N GLN A 133 11.24 -14.77 5.38
CA GLN A 133 12.22 -15.82 5.66
C GLN A 133 12.29 -16.85 4.53
N SER A 134 11.14 -17.30 4.02
CA SER A 134 11.10 -18.23 2.88
C SER A 134 11.78 -17.66 1.65
N SER A 135 11.49 -16.39 1.31
CA SER A 135 12.12 -15.72 0.17
C SER A 135 13.62 -15.52 0.37
N PHE A 136 14.05 -15.08 1.56
CA PHE A 136 15.45 -14.90 1.89
C PHE A 136 16.23 -16.22 1.80
N PHE A 137 15.68 -17.29 2.37
CA PHE A 137 16.28 -18.61 2.32
C PHE A 137 16.41 -19.16 0.89
N LYS A 138 15.40 -18.95 0.04
CA LYS A 138 15.47 -19.31 -1.39
C LYS A 138 16.61 -18.58 -2.10
N ASN A 139 16.75 -17.28 -1.85
CA ASN A 139 17.84 -16.49 -2.42
C ASN A 139 19.21 -16.99 -1.92
N LEU A 140 19.36 -17.20 -0.62
CA LEU A 140 20.61 -17.66 -0.02
C LEU A 140 21.03 -19.03 -0.55
N LYS A 141 20.08 -19.96 -0.76
CA LYS A 141 20.34 -21.24 -1.42
C LYS A 141 20.80 -21.09 -2.87
N GLY A 142 20.28 -20.11 -3.60
CA GLY A 142 20.66 -19.87 -5.00
C GLY A 142 22.01 -19.18 -5.17
N THR A 143 22.44 -18.36 -4.19
CA THR A 143 23.68 -17.56 -4.28
C THR A 143 24.83 -18.12 -3.44
N ALA A 144 24.60 -19.11 -2.58
CA ALA A 144 25.64 -19.69 -1.73
C ALA A 144 26.68 -20.46 -2.56
N SER A 145 27.95 -20.33 -2.17
CA SER A 145 29.04 -21.09 -2.79
C SER A 145 28.99 -22.57 -2.36
N SER A 146 29.57 -23.46 -3.16
CA SER A 146 29.58 -24.91 -2.92
C SER A 146 30.24 -25.33 -1.59
N ASN A 147 30.99 -24.43 -0.95
CA ASN A 147 31.65 -24.68 0.33
C ASN A 147 30.92 -24.02 1.52
N THR A 148 29.66 -23.60 1.36
CA THR A 148 28.87 -22.96 2.41
C THR A 148 27.62 -23.80 2.72
N ALA A 149 27.34 -24.01 4.01
CA ALA A 149 26.11 -24.64 4.47
C ALA A 149 25.15 -23.59 5.02
N VAL A 150 23.88 -23.68 4.66
CA VAL A 150 22.81 -22.82 5.20
C VAL A 150 22.02 -23.62 6.23
N VAL A 151 22.03 -23.16 7.49
CA VAL A 151 21.27 -23.78 8.59
C VAL A 151 20.01 -22.95 8.83
N LEU A 152 18.85 -23.62 8.75
CA LEU A 152 17.57 -23.05 9.14
C LEU A 152 17.20 -23.62 10.50
N MET A 153 16.94 -22.76 11.48
CA MET A 153 16.48 -23.15 12.81
C MET A 153 15.09 -22.59 13.05
N ASP A 154 14.18 -23.44 13.53
CA ASP A 154 12.85 -23.01 13.95
C ASP A 154 12.90 -22.61 15.43
N PHE A 155 12.55 -21.36 15.72
CA PHE A 155 12.30 -20.89 17.08
C PHE A 155 10.78 -20.96 17.31
N SER A 156 10.21 -22.16 17.25
CA SER A 156 8.83 -22.34 17.68
C SER A 156 8.79 -22.20 19.20
N GLU A 157 8.12 -21.17 19.72
CA GLU A 157 7.88 -20.90 21.16
C GLU A 157 6.99 -21.97 21.85
N ASN A 158 7.12 -23.25 21.52
CA ASN A 158 6.50 -24.35 22.27
C ASN A 158 7.49 -24.90 23.31
N TYR A 159 7.99 -24.05 24.20
CA TYR A 159 8.54 -24.54 25.48
C TYR A 159 7.38 -24.78 26.44
N ALA A 160 6.60 -25.84 26.20
CA ALA A 160 5.75 -26.39 27.24
C ALA A 160 6.67 -27.09 28.24
N PHE A 161 7.09 -26.37 29.29
CA PHE A 161 7.65 -27.01 30.47
C PHE A 161 6.57 -27.92 31.06
N THR A 162 6.73 -29.23 30.85
CA THR A 162 6.00 -30.23 31.63
C THR A 162 6.86 -30.49 32.86
N ILE A 163 6.37 -30.08 34.04
CA ILE A 163 6.92 -30.49 35.34
C ILE A 163 6.24 -31.80 35.72
#